data_AF-A0A6M1T053-F1
#
_entry.id   AF-A0A6M1T053-F1
#
_cell.length_a   1.000
_cell.length_b   1.000
_cell.length_c   1.000
_cell.angle_alpha   90.00
_cell.angle_beta   90.00
_cell.angle_gamma   90.00
#
_symmetry.space_group_name_H-M   'P 1'
#
loop_
_entity.id
_entity.type
_entity.pdbx_description
1 polymer ?
#
loop_
_entity_poly.entity_id
_entity_poly.type
_entity_poly.pdbx_seq_one_letter_code
_entity_poly.pdbx_strand_id
1 'polypeptide(L)'
;MAKDRLLRIFGKNLLDEPRNEHSFRELAGLTGQKPWECVGEILEAAACFYTLSRHADWHEDAVVKAVKADLFAQYGEEKLQLAMAECLTDSHDHHIPPALAAKVAAYAV
;
A
#
# COMPACT_ATOMS: atom_id res chain seq x y z
N MET A 1 -7.48 10.86 1.32
CA MET A 1 -6.96 11.98 2.15
C MET A 1 -6.30 12.97 1.20
N ALA A 2 -6.50 14.28 1.37
CA ALA A 2 -5.84 15.28 0.51
C ALA A 2 -4.31 15.23 0.67
N LYS A 3 -3.55 15.33 -0.43
CA LYS A 3 -2.08 15.30 -0.45
C LYS A 3 -1.46 16.26 0.55
N ASP A 4 -1.92 17.52 0.58
CA ASP A 4 -1.43 18.54 1.51
C ASP A 4 -1.51 18.13 2.98
N ARG A 5 -2.57 17.40 3.39
CA ARG A 5 -2.68 16.93 4.77
C ARG A 5 -1.60 15.90 5.09
N LEU A 6 -1.29 15.00 4.15
CA LEU A 6 -0.26 13.99 4.32
C LEU A 6 1.14 14.63 4.39
N LEU A 7 1.41 15.59 3.50
CA LEU A 7 2.68 16.32 3.49
C LEU A 7 2.91 17.08 4.80
N ARG A 8 1.87 17.65 5.42
CA ARG A 8 1.98 18.29 6.73
C ARG A 8 2.31 17.33 7.86
N ILE A 9 1.82 16.08 7.82
CA ILE A 9 2.12 15.07 8.85
C ILE A 9 3.62 14.74 8.86
N PHE A 10 4.20 14.55 7.67
CA PHE A 10 5.61 14.16 7.53
C PHE A 10 6.58 15.34 7.38
N GLY A 11 6.06 16.55 7.18
CA GLY A 11 6.84 17.76 6.89
C GLY A 11 7.48 17.79 5.50
N LYS A 12 7.27 16.76 4.67
CA LYS A 12 7.83 16.61 3.32
C LYS A 12 7.09 15.55 2.52
N ASN A 13 7.32 15.53 1.20
CA ASN A 13 6.84 14.47 0.33
C ASN A 13 7.83 13.30 0.33
N LEU A 14 7.47 12.19 0.99
CA LEU A 14 8.32 11.00 1.05
C LEU A 14 8.36 10.22 -0.27
N LEU A 15 7.33 10.36 -1.11
CA LEU A 15 7.24 9.72 -2.43
C LEU A 15 7.98 10.51 -3.51
N ASP A 16 8.26 11.79 -3.27
CA ASP A 16 9.02 12.64 -4.19
C ASP A 16 10.49 12.81 -3.78
N GLU A 17 10.98 11.90 -2.93
CA GLU A 17 12.37 11.87 -2.50
C GLU A 17 13.06 10.66 -3.16
N PRO A 18 13.88 10.86 -4.22
CA PRO A 18 14.46 9.76 -5.00
C PRO A 18 15.28 8.76 -4.19
N ARG A 19 15.95 9.21 -3.11
CA ARG A 19 16.74 8.33 -2.23
C ARG A 19 15.91 7.24 -1.55
N ASN A 20 14.58 7.39 -1.51
CA ASN A 20 13.68 6.42 -0.90
C ASN A 20 13.28 5.30 -1.88
N GLU A 21 13.60 5.42 -3.18
CA GLU A 21 13.14 4.49 -4.21
C GLU A 21 13.42 3.03 -3.84
N HIS A 22 14.66 2.73 -3.42
CA HIS A 22 15.07 1.36 -3.11
C HIS A 22 14.20 0.71 -2.02
N SER A 23 13.96 1.41 -0.92
CA SER A 23 13.13 0.89 0.17
C SER A 23 11.68 0.65 -0.27
N PHE A 24 11.15 1.50 -1.14
CA PHE A 24 9.80 1.32 -1.68
C PHE A 24 9.72 0.17 -2.70
N ARG A 25 10.79 -0.08 -3.47
CA ARG A 25 10.90 -1.27 -4.31
C ARG A 25 10.90 -2.55 -3.49
N GLU A 26 11.62 -2.60 -2.38
CA GLU A 26 11.62 -3.75 -1.46
C GLU A 26 10.23 -3.99 -0.87
N LEU A 27 9.53 -2.92 -0.46
CA LEU A 27 8.15 -3.00 0.04
C LEU A 27 7.20 -3.65 -0.98
N ALA A 28 7.34 -3.27 -2.25
CA ALA A 28 6.53 -3.76 -3.36
C ALA A 28 7.08 -5.05 -3.98
N GLY A 29 8.11 -5.69 -3.40
CA GLY A 29 8.68 -6.94 -3.89
C GLY A 29 9.35 -6.84 -5.26
N LEU A 30 9.76 -5.65 -5.68
CA LEU A 30 10.47 -5.41 -6.93
C LEU A 30 11.99 -5.65 -6.80
N THR A 31 12.50 -5.70 -5.57
CA THR A 31 13.91 -5.96 -5.27
C THR A 31 14.07 -6.67 -3.93
N GLY A 32 15.15 -7.45 -3.78
CA GLY A 32 15.64 -7.90 -2.48
C GLY A 32 14.63 -8.73 -1.66
N GLN A 33 14.80 -8.69 -0.34
CA GLN A 33 13.85 -9.24 0.62
C GLN A 33 13.14 -8.07 1.31
N LYS A 34 11.82 -8.17 1.51
CA LYS A 34 11.07 -7.15 2.25
C LYS A 34 11.57 -7.10 3.70
N PRO A 35 12.13 -5.97 4.18
CA PRO A 35 12.72 -5.90 5.52
C PRO A 35 11.68 -5.64 6.62
N TRP A 36 10.45 -5.24 6.26
CA TRP A 36 9.43 -4.77 7.20
C TRP A 36 8.10 -5.53 7.06
N GLU A 37 7.88 -6.53 7.91
CA GLU A 37 6.68 -7.36 7.92
C GLU A 37 5.41 -6.64 8.43
N CYS A 38 5.56 -5.54 9.18
CA CYS A 38 4.41 -4.84 9.78
C CYS A 38 3.66 -3.89 8.84
N VAL A 39 4.11 -3.73 7.58
CA VAL A 39 3.61 -2.73 6.63
C VAL A 39 2.71 -3.38 5.56
N GLY A 40 1.96 -4.42 5.95
CA GLY A 40 1.15 -5.25 5.05
C GLY A 40 1.98 -6.25 4.24
N GLU A 41 1.35 -6.97 3.32
CA GLU A 41 2.00 -7.93 2.43
C GLU A 41 2.66 -7.24 1.23
N ILE A 42 3.52 -7.97 0.51
CA ILE A 42 4.18 -7.46 -0.71
C ILE A 42 3.13 -7.06 -1.77
N LEU A 43 2.13 -7.90 -1.98
CA LEU A 43 1.12 -7.67 -3.02
C LEU A 43 0.23 -6.47 -2.68
N GLU A 44 -0.09 -6.25 -1.41
CA GLU A 44 -0.84 -5.08 -0.95
C GLU A 44 -0.08 -3.78 -1.21
N ALA A 45 1.23 -3.76 -0.91
CA ALA A 45 2.08 -2.61 -1.18
C ALA A 45 2.21 -2.34 -2.70
N ALA A 46 2.35 -3.39 -3.51
CA ALA A 46 2.34 -3.28 -4.96
C ALA A 46 1.02 -2.71 -5.50
N ALA A 47 -0.12 -3.18 -4.97
CA ALA A 47 -1.45 -2.69 -5.33
C ALA A 47 -1.67 -1.21 -4.92
N CYS A 48 -1.09 -0.79 -3.80
CA CYS A 48 -1.04 0.62 -3.40
C CYS A 48 -0.30 1.47 -4.44
N PHE A 49 0.89 1.05 -4.89
CA PHE A 49 1.63 1.76 -5.93
C PHE A 49 0.92 1.80 -7.28
N TYR A 50 0.20 0.73 -7.64
CA TYR A 50 -0.69 0.74 -8.81
C TYR A 50 -1.70 1.87 -8.72
N THR A 51 -2.38 2.01 -7.58
CA THR A 51 -3.37 3.07 -7.34
C THR A 51 -2.72 4.46 -7.40
N LEU A 52 -1.56 4.65 -6.77
CA LEU A 52 -0.81 5.91 -6.80
C LEU A 52 -0.40 6.31 -8.23
N SER A 53 0.02 5.33 -9.05
CA SER A 53 0.42 5.56 -10.44
C SER A 53 -0.69 6.09 -11.35
N ARG A 54 -1.95 6.01 -10.89
CA ARG A 54 -3.17 6.46 -11.57
C ARG A 54 -3.82 7.66 -10.86
N HIS A 55 -3.31 8.07 -9.70
CA HIS A 55 -3.87 9.16 -8.93
C HIS A 55 -3.25 10.50 -9.36
N ALA A 56 -4.08 11.47 -9.74
CA ALA A 56 -3.64 12.76 -10.28
C ALA A 56 -2.59 13.46 -9.39
N ASP A 57 -2.80 13.45 -8.07
CA ASP A 57 -1.86 14.10 -7.15
C ASP A 57 -0.52 13.37 -6.95
N TRP A 58 -0.40 12.07 -7.26
CA TRP A 58 0.73 11.23 -6.84
C TRP A 58 1.51 10.60 -7.99
N HIS A 59 0.89 10.41 -9.15
CA HIS A 59 1.50 9.69 -10.27
C HIS A 59 2.83 10.30 -10.76
N GLU A 60 3.04 11.59 -10.50
CA GLU A 60 4.23 12.32 -10.92
C GLU A 60 5.36 12.35 -9.88
N ASP A 61 5.13 11.87 -8.65
CA ASP A 61 6.16 11.85 -7.61
C ASP A 61 7.28 10.87 -7.98
N ALA A 62 8.53 11.26 -7.67
CA ALA A 62 9.74 10.59 -8.15
C ALA A 62 9.70 9.06 -8.00
N VAL A 63 9.35 8.55 -6.80
CA VAL A 63 9.31 7.11 -6.52
C VAL A 63 8.20 6.42 -7.32
N VAL A 64 7.01 7.02 -7.41
CA VAL A 64 5.85 6.43 -8.11
C VAL A 64 6.14 6.27 -9.60
N LYS A 65 6.76 7.29 -10.21
CA LYS A 65 7.23 7.20 -11.60
C LYS A 65 8.29 6.12 -11.79
N ALA A 66 9.27 6.07 -10.89
CA ALA A 66 10.42 5.17 -11.02
C ALA A 66 10.02 3.69 -10.96
N VAL A 67 9.04 3.34 -10.12
CA VAL A 67 8.62 1.93 -9.94
C VAL A 67 7.56 1.46 -10.94
N LYS A 68 6.84 2.38 -11.61
CA LYS A 68 5.64 2.07 -12.40
C LYS A 68 5.86 1.00 -13.47
N ALA A 69 6.92 1.13 -14.28
CA ALA A 69 7.17 0.22 -15.39
C ALA A 69 7.42 -1.21 -14.89
N ASP A 70 8.31 -1.37 -13.91
CA ASP A 70 8.65 -2.66 -13.31
C ASP A 70 7.46 -3.29 -12.58
N LEU A 71 6.69 -2.46 -11.86
CA LEU A 71 5.47 -2.89 -11.19
C LEU A 71 4.48 -3.55 -12.16
N PHE A 72 4.24 -2.91 -13.31
CA PHE A 72 3.31 -3.44 -14.31
C PHE A 72 3.89 -4.65 -15.02
N ALA A 73 5.19 -4.67 -15.29
CA ALA A 73 5.86 -5.82 -15.91
C ALA A 73 5.81 -7.07 -15.02
N GLN A 74 5.98 -6.91 -13.70
CA GLN A 74 6.05 -8.03 -12.76
C GLN A 74 4.67 -8.57 -12.37
N TYR A 75 3.69 -7.71 -12.13
CA TYR A 75 2.40 -8.13 -11.57
C TYR A 75 1.25 -8.14 -12.58
N GLY A 76 1.31 -7.30 -13.61
CA GLY A 76 0.17 -7.02 -14.50
C GLY A 76 -0.91 -6.17 -13.84
N GLU A 77 -1.60 -5.35 -14.64
CA GLU A 77 -2.61 -4.42 -14.12
C GLU A 77 -3.81 -5.12 -13.47
N GLU A 78 -4.32 -6.19 -14.10
CA GLU A 78 -5.51 -6.92 -13.63
C GLU A 78 -5.31 -7.48 -12.21
N LYS A 79 -4.14 -8.09 -11.96
CA LYS A 79 -3.80 -8.64 -10.65
C LYS A 79 -3.70 -7.55 -9.58
N LEU A 80 -3.06 -6.42 -9.90
CA LEU A 80 -2.92 -5.31 -8.95
C LEU A 80 -4.27 -4.66 -8.64
N GLN A 81 -5.14 -4.53 -9.65
CA GLN A 81 -6.49 -4.03 -9.48
C GLN A 81 -7.34 -4.95 -8.59
N LEU A 82 -7.28 -6.26 -8.82
CA LEU A 82 -7.99 -7.25 -7.99
C LEU A 82 -7.48 -7.22 -6.55
N ALA A 83 -6.16 -7.23 -6.35
CA ALA A 83 -5.55 -7.18 -5.02
C ALA A 83 -5.97 -5.92 -4.23
N MET A 84 -6.04 -4.75 -4.88
CA MET A 84 -6.53 -3.53 -4.22
C MET A 84 -8.01 -3.66 -3.81
N ALA A 85 -8.86 -4.25 -4.67
CA ALA A 85 -10.26 -4.45 -4.35
C ALA A 85 -10.44 -5.42 -3.16
N GLU A 86 -9.64 -6.49 -3.11
CA GLU A 86 -9.62 -7.44 -1.99
C GLU A 86 -9.17 -6.76 -0.69
N CYS A 87 -8.12 -5.95 -0.71
CA CYS A 87 -7.63 -5.20 0.47
C CYS A 87 -8.69 -4.28 1.09
N LEU A 88 -9.63 -3.80 0.28
CA LEU A 88 -10.71 -2.88 0.71
C LEU A 88 -12.03 -3.60 1.03
N THR A 89 -12.03 -4.94 0.96
CA THR A 89 -13.18 -5.75 1.31
C THR A 89 -13.05 -6.24 2.75
N ASP A 90 -14.07 -5.97 3.57
CA ASP A 90 -14.08 -6.43 4.96
C ASP A 90 -14.02 -7.96 5.04
N SER A 91 -13.07 -8.48 5.81
CA SER A 91 -13.00 -9.91 6.14
C SER A 91 -13.88 -10.21 7.35
N HIS A 92 -14.59 -11.34 7.31
CA HIS A 92 -15.27 -11.89 8.49
C HIS A 92 -14.35 -12.77 9.35
N ASP A 93 -13.18 -13.13 8.83
CA ASP A 93 -12.16 -13.84 9.58
C ASP A 93 -11.16 -12.85 10.18
N HIS A 94 -11.35 -12.59 11.47
CA HIS A 94 -10.52 -11.66 12.24
C HIS A 94 -9.48 -12.37 13.12
N HIS A 95 -9.51 -13.72 13.18
CA HIS A 95 -8.70 -14.51 14.10
C HIS A 95 -8.82 -14.08 15.59
N ILE A 96 -9.94 -13.46 15.98
CA ILE A 96 -10.22 -13.06 17.36
C ILE A 96 -10.81 -14.27 18.10
N PRO A 97 -10.28 -14.67 19.27
CA PRO A 97 -10.88 -15.72 20.08
C PRO A 97 -12.37 -15.44 20.36
N PRO A 98 -13.29 -16.43 20.22
CA PRO A 98 -14.74 -16.19 20.30
C PRO A 98 -15.19 -15.49 21.58
N ALA A 99 -14.55 -15.79 22.71
CA ALA A 99 -14.84 -15.17 24.00
C ALA A 99 -14.50 -13.67 24.07
N LEU A 100 -13.50 -13.22 23.30
CA LEU A 100 -13.14 -11.81 23.19
C LEU A 100 -14.05 -11.11 22.17
N ALA A 101 -14.30 -11.75 21.02
CA ALA A 101 -15.20 -11.25 19.99
C ALA A 101 -16.59 -10.92 20.58
N ALA A 102 -17.16 -11.84 21.37
CA ALA A 102 -18.46 -11.62 22.01
C ALA A 102 -18.49 -10.41 22.98
N LYS A 103 -17.38 -10.10 23.64
CA LYS A 103 -17.29 -8.96 24.57
C LYS A 103 -17.26 -7.61 23.85
N VAL A 104 -16.65 -7.57 22.67
CA VAL A 104 -16.51 -6.33 21.89
C VAL A 104 -17.61 -6.16 20.85
N ALA A 105 -18.32 -7.24 20.49
CA ALA A 105 -19.39 -7.21 19.49
C ALA A 105 -20.50 -6.19 19.80
N ALA A 106 -20.83 -5.97 21.08
CA ALA A 106 -21.81 -4.96 21.50
C ALA A 106 -21.38 -3.51 21.21
N TYR A 107 -20.10 -3.29 20.89
CA TYR A 107 -19.51 -1.98 20.59
C TYR A 107 -19.01 -1.87 19.14
N ALA A 108 -19.12 -2.94 18.35
CA ALA A 108 -18.82 -2.89 16.93
C ALA A 108 -19.98 -2.15 16.24
N VAL A 109 -19.70 -0.95 15.72
CA VAL A 109 -20.64 -0.11 14.95
C VAL A 109 -20.39 -0.31 13.48
#